data_AF-A0A386C7T1-F1
#
_entry.id   AF-A0A386C7T1-F1
#
_cell.length_a   1.000
_cell.length_b   1.000
_cell.length_c   1.000
_cell.angle_alpha   90.00
_cell.angle_beta   90.00
_cell.angle_gamma   90.00
#
_symmetry.space_group_name_H-M   'P 1'
#
loop_
_entity.id
_entity.type
_entity.pdbx_description
1 polymer ?
#
loop_
_entity_poly.entity_id
_entity_poly.type
_entity_poly.pdbx_seq_one_letter_code
_entity_poly.pdbx_strand_id
1 'polypeptide(L)'
;MAMLASTGRSIERGRYNPVMRGERGQVAMLRGCVMEGLFTNTNRATERVLAVNGYSLVDASGQRCCGALHAHAGHLEQARQLARRNIAAFEKSGAEFIAVNAAG
;
A
#
# COMPACT_ATOMS: atom_id res chain seq x y z
N MET A 1 12.53 -31.94 -18.81
CA MET A 1 12.30 -31.64 -17.37
C MET A 1 13.23 -30.59 -16.77
N ALA A 2 14.43 -30.32 -17.32
CA ALA A 2 15.33 -29.27 -16.81
C ALA A 2 14.81 -27.82 -16.97
N MET A 3 14.00 -27.53 -18.00
CA MET A 3 13.43 -26.19 -18.21
C MET A 3 12.39 -25.77 -17.15
N LEU A 4 11.82 -26.71 -16.38
CA LEU A 4 10.89 -26.37 -15.29
C LEU A 4 11.64 -25.98 -14.01
N ALA A 5 12.89 -26.44 -13.84
CA ALA A 5 13.69 -26.13 -12.67
C ALA A 5 14.09 -24.64 -12.59
N SER A 6 14.25 -23.97 -13.75
CA SER A 6 14.51 -22.52 -13.79
C SER A 6 13.29 -21.66 -13.42
N THR A 7 12.08 -22.25 -13.45
CA THR A 7 10.84 -21.60 -12.98
C THR A 7 10.58 -21.83 -11.49
N GLY A 8 11.35 -22.72 -10.85
CA GLY A 8 11.33 -22.88 -9.40
C GLY A 8 11.82 -21.60 -8.74
N ARG A 9 11.15 -21.15 -7.67
CA ARG A 9 11.68 -20.05 -6.85
C ARG A 9 13.04 -20.48 -6.29
N SER A 10 14.10 -19.81 -6.74
CA SER A 10 15.48 -20.06 -6.28
C SER A 10 15.71 -19.64 -4.83
N ILE A 11 14.78 -18.89 -4.24
CA ILE A 11 14.88 -18.41 -2.87
C ILE A 11 13.56 -18.71 -2.15
N GLU A 12 13.67 -19.48 -1.06
CA GLU A 12 12.58 -19.65 -0.11
C GLU A 12 12.22 -18.26 0.45
N ARG A 13 10.97 -17.83 0.23
CA ARG A 13 10.52 -16.56 0.79
C ARG A 13 10.40 -16.74 2.31
N GLY A 14 11.38 -16.21 3.03
CA GLY A 14 11.29 -16.09 4.48
C GLY A 14 9.97 -15.42 4.89
N ARG A 15 9.41 -15.83 6.03
CA ARG A 15 8.22 -15.18 6.59
C ARG A 15 8.55 -13.72 6.87
N TYR A 16 7.80 -12.82 6.25
CA TYR A 16 7.90 -11.39 6.50
C TYR A 16 7.30 -11.07 7.87
N ASN A 17 8.14 -10.63 8.81
CA ASN A 17 7.74 -10.02 10.06
C ASN A 17 8.38 -8.63 10.14
N PRO A 18 7.69 -7.56 9.70
CA PRO A 18 8.21 -6.22 9.89
C PRO A 18 8.27 -5.90 11.39
N VAL A 19 9.38 -5.33 11.82
CA VAL A 19 9.40 -4.62 13.10
C VAL A 19 8.64 -3.31 12.90
N MET A 20 7.42 -3.26 13.42
CA MET A 20 6.44 -2.17 13.20
C MET A 20 6.68 -0.94 14.08
N ARG A 21 7.85 -0.85 14.74
CA ARG A 21 8.16 0.21 15.70
C ARG A 21 9.44 0.90 15.27
N GLY A 22 9.28 2.15 14.87
CA GLY A 22 10.36 3.07 14.57
C GLY A 22 10.02 4.48 15.08
N GLU A 23 11.06 5.24 15.39
CA GLU A 23 10.96 6.53 16.10
C GLU A 23 10.80 7.73 15.15
N ARG A 24 10.91 7.54 13.82
CA ARG A 24 10.87 8.64 12.84
C ARG A 24 9.46 9.15 12.51
N GLY A 25 8.43 8.46 12.98
CA GLY A 25 7.03 8.86 12.77
C GLY A 25 6.13 7.71 12.34
N GLN A 26 4.83 7.99 12.32
CA GLN A 26 3.78 7.04 11.96
C GLN A 26 3.33 7.26 10.51
N VAL A 27 3.33 6.20 9.70
CA VAL A 27 3.00 6.24 8.27
C VAL A 27 1.81 5.34 7.99
N ALA A 28 0.77 5.90 7.39
CA ALA A 28 -0.29 5.12 6.76
C ALA A 28 -0.03 5.01 5.27
N MET A 29 -0.15 3.80 4.73
CA MET A 29 0.05 3.57 3.30
C MET A 29 -1.28 3.46 2.56
N LEU A 30 -1.41 4.14 1.43
CA LEU A 30 -2.49 3.92 0.48
C LEU A 30 -2.26 2.59 -0.24
N ARG A 31 -3.06 1.57 0.10
CA ARG A 31 -2.93 0.23 -0.48
C ARG A 31 -3.42 0.18 -1.92
N GLY A 32 -4.50 0.90 -2.24
CA GLY A 32 -5.11 0.96 -3.57
C GLY A 32 -5.74 -0.38 -4.01
N CYS A 33 -6.77 -0.33 -4.88
CA CYS A 33 -7.44 -1.56 -5.34
C CYS A 33 -6.58 -2.39 -6.31
N VAL A 34 -5.97 -1.75 -7.30
CA VAL A 34 -5.11 -2.42 -8.30
C VAL A 34 -3.82 -2.93 -7.66
N MET A 35 -3.20 -2.09 -6.82
CA MET A 35 -1.97 -2.47 -6.12
C MET A 35 -2.21 -3.62 -5.15
N GLU A 36 -3.31 -3.64 -4.41
CA GLU A 36 -3.62 -4.76 -3.52
C GLU A 36 -3.99 -6.04 -4.29
N GLY A 37 -4.68 -5.93 -5.42
CA GLY A 37 -5.12 -7.10 -6.21
C GLY A 37 -4.05 -7.72 -7.11
N LEU A 38 -3.19 -6.91 -7.73
CA LEU A 38 -2.22 -7.37 -8.74
C LEU A 38 -0.76 -7.21 -8.29
N PHE A 39 -0.47 -6.22 -7.44
CA PHE A 39 0.89 -5.84 -7.06
C PHE A 39 1.11 -5.85 -5.56
N THR A 40 0.46 -6.78 -4.84
CA THR A 40 0.53 -6.86 -3.37
C THR A 40 1.99 -6.94 -2.88
N ASN A 41 2.85 -7.62 -3.65
CA ASN A 41 4.28 -7.73 -3.35
C ASN A 41 4.99 -6.35 -3.30
N THR A 42 4.56 -5.40 -4.14
CA THR A 42 5.06 -4.03 -4.17
C THR A 42 4.60 -3.28 -2.92
N ASN A 43 3.33 -3.42 -2.51
CA ASN A 43 2.86 -2.86 -1.24
C ASN A 43 3.67 -3.37 -0.05
N ARG A 44 3.89 -4.68 0.04
CA ARG A 44 4.72 -5.28 1.08
C ARG A 44 6.18 -4.82 1.01
N ALA A 45 6.70 -4.56 -0.20
CA ALA A 45 8.05 -4.02 -0.36
C ALA A 45 8.15 -2.58 0.14
N THR A 46 7.15 -1.75 -0.14
CA THR A 46 7.09 -0.38 0.40
C THR A 46 7.00 -0.40 1.93
N GLU A 47 6.14 -1.24 2.51
CA GLU A 47 6.08 -1.42 3.97
C GLU A 47 7.44 -1.81 4.57
N ARG A 48 8.16 -2.74 3.94
CA ARG A 48 9.52 -3.14 4.35
C ARG A 48 10.49 -1.97 4.33
N VAL A 49 10.51 -1.21 3.24
CA VAL A 49 11.41 -0.07 3.08
C VAL A 49 11.13 0.96 4.16
N LEU A 50 9.86 1.27 4.43
CA LEU A 50 9.47 2.21 5.49
C LEU A 50 9.91 1.72 6.87
N ALA A 51 9.62 0.45 7.21
CA ALA A 51 9.98 -0.14 8.49
C ALA A 51 11.51 -0.15 8.71
N VAL A 52 12.28 -0.60 7.72
CA VAL A 52 13.77 -0.63 7.79
C VAL A 52 14.35 0.79 7.92
N ASN A 53 13.68 1.80 7.37
CA ASN A 53 14.07 3.20 7.49
C ASN A 53 13.56 3.88 8.77
N GLY A 54 13.01 3.13 9.73
CA GLY A 54 12.67 3.62 11.06
C GLY A 54 11.28 4.25 11.19
N TYR A 55 10.36 3.98 10.28
CA TYR A 55 8.96 4.40 10.39
C TYR A 55 8.08 3.33 11.02
N SER A 56 7.13 3.75 11.86
CA SER A 56 6.06 2.90 12.36
C SER A 56 4.91 2.89 11.36
N LEU A 57 4.42 1.71 10.99
CA LEU A 57 3.29 1.58 10.07
C LEU A 57 1.98 1.52 10.84
N VAL A 58 1.02 2.36 10.45
CA VAL A 58 -0.33 2.39 11.01
C VAL A 58 -1.38 2.11 9.92
N ASP A 59 -2.49 1.50 10.31
CA ASP A 59 -3.57 1.17 9.37
C ASP A 59 -4.54 2.34 9.22
N ALA A 60 -4.77 2.79 7.99
CA ALA A 60 -5.90 3.67 7.68
C ALA A 60 -7.17 2.85 7.44
N SER A 61 -7.74 2.32 8.53
CA SER A 61 -8.95 1.51 8.48
C SER A 61 -10.10 2.25 7.81
N GLY A 62 -10.74 1.62 6.84
CA GLY A 62 -11.80 2.24 6.03
C GLY A 62 -11.32 2.87 4.71
N GLN A 63 -10.00 2.91 4.44
CA GLN A 63 -9.52 3.20 3.09
C GLN A 63 -10.07 2.18 2.09
N ARG A 64 -10.28 2.62 0.85
CA ARG A 64 -10.84 1.85 -0.26
C ARG A 64 -10.19 2.29 -1.57
N CYS A 65 -10.79 1.94 -2.71
CA CYS A 65 -10.41 2.48 -4.02
C CYS A 65 -10.18 4.00 -3.94
N CYS A 66 -9.04 4.48 -4.46
CA CYS A 66 -8.67 5.90 -4.45
C CYS A 66 -9.53 6.75 -5.40
N GLY A 67 -10.15 6.12 -6.40
CA GLY A 67 -10.96 6.81 -7.42
C GLY A 67 -10.20 7.20 -8.68
N ALA A 68 -8.89 6.95 -8.78
CA ALA A 68 -8.07 7.36 -9.94
C ALA A 68 -8.61 6.82 -11.29
N LEU A 69 -8.92 5.52 -11.37
CA LEU A 69 -9.52 4.94 -12.58
C LEU A 69 -10.89 5.55 -12.94
N HIS A 70 -11.67 5.96 -11.94
CA HIS A 70 -12.95 6.63 -12.20
C HIS A 70 -12.70 8.01 -12.79
N ALA A 71 -11.68 8.73 -12.30
CA ALA A 71 -11.29 10.02 -12.85
C ALA A 71 -10.80 9.89 -14.31
N HIS A 72 -9.95 8.90 -14.61
CA HIS A 72 -9.46 8.62 -15.98
C HIS A 72 -10.61 8.26 -16.94
N ALA A 73 -11.67 7.64 -16.44
CA ALA A 73 -12.88 7.34 -17.21
C ALA A 73 -13.90 8.51 -17.24
N GLY A 74 -13.56 9.70 -16.73
CA GLY A 74 -14.42 10.90 -16.74
C GLY A 74 -15.47 10.96 -15.62
N HIS A 75 -15.52 9.97 -14.73
CA HIS A 75 -16.46 9.91 -13.60
C HIS A 75 -15.97 10.70 -12.38
N LEU A 76 -15.76 12.01 -12.55
CA LEU A 76 -15.11 12.86 -11.53
C LEU A 76 -15.88 12.96 -10.21
N GLU A 77 -17.21 13.00 -10.22
CA GLU A 77 -17.98 13.08 -8.98
C GLU A 77 -17.83 11.81 -8.14
N GLN A 78 -17.85 10.64 -8.77
CA GLN A 78 -17.60 9.37 -8.09
C GLN A 78 -16.16 9.31 -7.58
N ALA A 79 -15.18 9.74 -8.38
CA ALA A 79 -13.78 9.82 -7.95
C ALA A 79 -13.61 10.72 -6.70
N ARG A 80 -14.25 11.89 -6.66
CA ARG A 80 -14.25 12.79 -5.50
C ARG A 80 -14.91 12.17 -4.29
N GLN A 81 -16.02 11.45 -4.45
CA GLN A 81 -16.66 10.73 -3.34
C GLN A 81 -15.75 9.65 -2.75
N LEU A 82 -15.04 8.90 -3.59
CA LEU A 82 -14.07 7.90 -3.15
C LEU A 82 -12.87 8.55 -2.46
N ALA A 83 -12.34 9.64 -3.02
CA ALA A 83 -11.25 10.42 -2.42
C ALA A 83 -11.62 10.93 -1.02
N ARG A 84 -12.80 11.55 -0.84
CA ARG A 84 -13.28 12.02 0.47
C ARG A 84 -13.37 10.92 1.53
N ARG A 85 -13.82 9.72 1.13
CA ARG A 85 -13.85 8.55 2.05
C ARG A 85 -12.45 8.13 2.48
N ASN A 86 -11.48 8.15 1.56
CA ASN A 86 -10.09 7.86 1.91
C ASN A 86 -9.51 8.94 2.81
N ILE A 87 -9.70 10.22 2.50
CA ILE A 87 -9.26 11.34 3.34
C ILE A 87 -9.75 11.12 4.78
N ALA A 88 -11.04 10.85 4.97
CA ALA A 88 -11.61 10.58 6.28
C ALA A 88 -10.99 9.35 6.99
N ALA A 89 -10.58 8.32 6.24
CA ALA A 89 -9.90 7.15 6.81
C ALA A 89 -8.46 7.47 7.24
N PHE A 90 -7.74 8.26 6.44
CA PHE A 90 -6.38 8.69 6.74
C PHE A 90 -6.35 9.69 7.92
N GLU A 91 -7.26 10.65 7.97
CA GLU A 91 -7.38 11.59 9.11
C GLU A 91 -7.63 10.86 10.44
N LYS A 92 -8.42 9.77 10.41
CA LYS A 92 -8.69 8.94 11.59
C LYS A 92 -7.57 7.98 11.97
N SER A 93 -6.61 7.74 11.08
CA SER A 93 -5.54 6.76 11.29
C SER A 93 -4.50 7.19 12.33
N GLY A 94 -4.43 8.49 12.64
CA GLY A 94 -3.37 9.06 13.49
C GLY A 94 -1.99 9.05 12.84
N ALA A 95 -1.90 8.77 11.54
CA ALA A 95 -0.66 8.85 10.79
C ALA A 95 -0.17 10.29 10.65
N GLU A 96 1.14 10.47 10.76
CA GLU A 96 1.82 11.73 10.52
C GLU A 96 2.15 11.90 9.02
N PHE A 97 2.38 10.77 8.34
CA PHE A 97 2.66 10.74 6.90
C PHE A 97 1.75 9.76 6.16
N ILE A 98 1.49 10.08 4.89
CA ILE A 98 0.82 9.18 3.95
C ILE A 98 1.83 8.73 2.91
N ALA A 99 2.03 7.42 2.78
CA ALA A 99 2.85 6.83 1.73
C ALA A 99 2.00 6.36 0.55
N VAL A 100 2.43 6.69 -0.66
CA VAL A 100 1.79 6.26 -1.92
C VAL A 100 2.89 5.75 -2.85
N ASN A 101 2.69 4.56 -3.42
CA ASN A 101 3.65 3.92 -4.34
C ASN A 101 3.05 3.68 -5.73
N ALA A 102 1.91 4.30 -6.04
CA ALA A 102 1.22 4.20 -7.31
C ALA A 102 1.00 5.61 -7.89
N ALA A 103 1.22 5.77 -9.19
CA ALA A 103 1.22 7.08 -9.85
C ALA A 103 -0.17 7.70 -10.10
N GLY A 104 -1.27 6.98 -9.83
CA GLY A 104 -2.64 7.50 -9.96
C GLY A 104 -3.16 7.50 -11.39
#